data_AF-C1PI40-F1
#
_entry.id   AF-C1PI40-F1
#
_cell.length_a   1.000
_cell.length_b   1.000
_cell.length_c   1.000
_cell.angle_alpha   90.00
_cell.angle_beta   90.00
_cell.angle_gamma   90.00
#
_symmetry.space_group_name_H-M   'P 1'
#
loop_
_entity.id
_entity.type
_entity.pdbx_description
1 polymer ?
#
loop_
_entity_poly.entity_id
_entity_poly.type
_entity_poly.pdbx_seq_one_letter_code
_entity_poly.pdbx_strand_id
1 'polypeptide(L)'
;RVYMTYLDKRRFLPVIDSVVDTLKFEKQGSSSYYHEVFMLWRMVKDDLVIPLWIGLCDKAGLESPPCLMLLPTELKLKILESLPGVSIGNMACVCTEMRYLASDNDLWKQKCLEEGKDCLWKLLTGNVDWKRKFASFWREKRLSLLARRNPSNPRFPPIIRDRGDPRYPFDRL
;
A
#
# COMPACT_ATOMS: atom_id res chain seq x y z
N ARG A 1 -32.10 -7.40 11.35
CA ARG A 1 -31.46 -7.96 12.56
C ARG A 1 -30.31 -7.01 12.92
N VAL A 2 -30.37 -6.29 14.04
CA VAL A 2 -29.33 -5.32 14.40
C VAL A 2 -28.14 -6.10 14.97
N TYR A 3 -27.03 -6.17 14.24
CA TYR A 3 -25.76 -6.57 14.85
C TYR A 3 -25.35 -5.44 15.80
N MET A 4 -25.49 -5.66 17.11
CA MET A 4 -24.83 -4.82 18.11
C MET A 4 -23.33 -5.04 17.93
N THR A 5 -22.67 -4.11 17.26
CA THR A 5 -21.21 -4.05 17.22
C THR A 5 -20.74 -3.70 18.62
N TYR A 6 -20.33 -4.71 19.39
CA TYR A 6 -19.73 -4.52 20.70
C TYR A 6 -18.25 -4.23 20.53
N LEU A 7 -17.78 -3.10 21.08
CA LEU A 7 -16.37 -2.78 21.10
C LEU A 7 -15.68 -3.68 22.15
N ASP A 8 -14.94 -4.69 21.70
CA ASP A 8 -14.18 -5.55 22.60
C ASP A 8 -12.99 -4.78 23.18
N LYS A 9 -13.20 -4.18 24.36
CA LYS A 9 -12.18 -3.43 25.08
C LYS A 9 -10.87 -4.21 25.21
N ARG A 10 -10.90 -5.53 25.39
CA ARG A 10 -9.68 -6.34 25.57
C ARG A 10 -8.81 -6.37 24.33
N ARG A 11 -9.41 -6.25 23.14
CA ARG A 11 -8.71 -6.23 21.86
C ARG A 11 -8.10 -4.86 21.54
N PHE A 12 -8.79 -3.78 21.92
CA PHE A 12 -8.34 -2.41 21.62
C PHE A 12 -7.34 -1.85 22.64
N LEU A 13 -7.48 -2.21 23.92
CA LEU A 13 -6.65 -1.68 25.02
C LEU A 13 -5.14 -1.77 24.74
N PRO A 14 -4.57 -2.90 24.29
CA PRO A 14 -3.12 -3.01 24.10
C PRO A 14 -2.55 -2.00 23.09
N VAL A 15 -3.27 -1.73 21.99
CA VAL A 15 -2.81 -0.80 20.96
C VAL A 15 -3.04 0.64 21.39
N ILE A 16 -4.12 0.93 22.12
CA ILE A 16 -4.35 2.25 22.70
C ILE A 16 -3.26 2.59 23.71
N ASP A 17 -2.95 1.67 24.63
CA ASP A 17 -1.89 1.85 25.62
C ASP A 17 -0.54 2.08 24.93
N SER A 18 -0.24 1.28 23.90
CA SER A 18 0.98 1.47 23.09
C SER A 18 1.05 2.85 22.43
N VAL A 19 -0.03 3.33 21.80
CA VAL A 19 -0.06 4.67 21.17
C VAL A 19 0.10 5.77 22.21
N VAL A 20 -0.59 5.64 23.35
CA VAL A 20 -0.52 6.60 24.47
C VAL A 20 0.89 6.66 25.04
N ASP A 21 1.56 5.53 25.19
CA ASP A 21 2.94 5.49 25.66
C ASP A 21 3.89 6.11 24.63
N THR A 22 3.76 5.82 23.34
CA THR A 22 4.57 6.46 22.30
C THR A 22 4.37 7.98 22.26
N LEU A 23 3.16 8.49 22.50
CA LEU A 23 2.88 9.94 22.61
C LEU A 23 3.54 10.59 23.84
N LYS A 24 3.66 9.89 24.96
CA LYS A 24 4.32 10.41 26.17
C LYS A 24 5.84 10.51 26.02
N PHE A 25 6.45 9.66 25.20
CA PHE A 25 7.89 9.60 25.00
C PHE A 25 8.36 10.35 23.75
N GLU A 26 7.80 11.54 23.48
CA GLU A 26 7.91 12.39 22.29
C GLU A 26 9.33 12.86 21.85
N LYS A 27 10.39 12.08 22.14
CA LYS A 27 11.79 12.45 21.87
C LYS A 27 12.43 11.75 20.67
N GLN A 28 11.79 10.77 20.05
CA GLN A 28 12.33 10.17 18.84
C GLN A 28 11.20 9.90 17.84
N GLY A 29 11.23 10.57 16.69
CA GLY A 29 10.40 10.26 15.52
C GLY A 29 10.75 8.87 14.95
N SER A 30 10.43 7.84 15.72
CA SER A 30 10.69 6.45 15.39
C SER A 30 9.59 5.96 14.45
N SER A 31 9.96 5.10 13.52
CA SER A 31 9.03 4.41 12.62
C SER A 31 7.94 3.62 13.36
N SER A 32 8.09 3.37 14.66
CA SER A 32 7.13 2.60 15.44
C SER A 32 5.85 3.40 15.73
N TYR A 33 5.96 4.71 16.00
CA TYR A 33 4.79 5.60 16.23
C TYR A 33 3.75 5.51 15.12
N TYR A 34 4.19 5.67 13.86
CA TYR A 34 3.31 5.62 12.71
C TYR A 34 2.67 4.24 12.52
N HIS A 35 3.37 3.17 12.89
CA HIS A 35 2.82 1.81 12.84
C HIS A 35 1.73 1.61 13.89
N GLU A 36 1.95 2.04 15.13
CA GLU A 36 0.97 1.87 16.22
C GLU A 36 -0.30 2.69 15.97
N VAL A 37 -0.16 3.93 15.50
CA VAL A 37 -1.30 4.78 15.10
C VAL A 37 -2.06 4.15 13.92
N PHE A 38 -1.35 3.61 12.93
CA PHE A 38 -1.98 2.92 11.81
C PHE A 38 -2.72 1.65 12.27
N MET A 39 -2.15 0.87 13.20
CA MET A 39 -2.79 -0.31 13.77
C MET A 39 -4.08 0.06 14.51
N LEU A 40 -4.08 1.12 15.31
CA LEU A 40 -5.28 1.61 15.99
C LEU A 40 -6.35 2.03 14.99
N TRP A 41 -5.96 2.85 14.01
CA TRP A 41 -6.87 3.30 12.95
C TRP A 41 -7.46 2.13 12.16
N ARG A 42 -6.64 1.13 11.81
CA ARG A 42 -7.08 -0.09 11.13
C ARG A 42 -8.14 -0.83 11.94
N MET A 43 -7.86 -1.11 13.21
CA MET A 43 -8.82 -1.83 14.07
C MET A 43 -10.14 -1.07 14.22
N VAL A 44 -10.07 0.25 14.47
CA VAL A 44 -11.30 1.06 14.63
C VAL A 44 -12.08 1.09 13.31
N LYS A 45 -11.40 1.27 12.18
CA LYS A 45 -12.06 1.33 10.88
C LYS A 45 -12.69 -0.01 10.50
N ASP A 46 -11.93 -1.10 10.56
CA ASP A 46 -12.33 -2.42 10.05
C ASP A 46 -13.30 -3.14 10.99
N ASP A 47 -13.08 -3.08 12.31
CA ASP A 47 -13.89 -3.82 13.28
C ASP A 47 -15.11 -3.04 13.80
N LEU A 48 -15.13 -1.70 13.66
CA LEU A 48 -16.21 -0.86 14.19
C LEU A 48 -16.89 -0.01 13.12
N VAL A 49 -16.15 0.87 12.45
CA VAL A 49 -16.75 1.88 11.55
C VAL A 49 -17.40 1.22 10.34
N ILE A 50 -16.70 0.30 9.66
CA ILE A 50 -17.21 -0.37 8.47
C ILE A 50 -18.47 -1.20 8.78
N PRO A 51 -18.50 -2.09 9.80
CA PRO A 51 -19.70 -2.83 10.16
C PRO A 51 -20.89 -1.94 10.54
N LEU A 52 -20.64 -0.85 11.29
CA LEU A 52 -21.67 0.12 11.63
C LEU A 52 -22.23 0.82 10.40
N TRP A 53 -21.35 1.23 9.48
CA TRP A 53 -21.75 1.92 8.26
C TRP A 53 -22.58 1.02 7.34
N ILE A 54 -22.15 -0.23 7.15
CA ILE A 54 -22.93 -1.25 6.40
C ILE A 54 -24.30 -1.44 7.05
N GLY A 55 -24.35 -1.64 8.37
CA GLY A 55 -25.62 -1.83 9.08
C GLY A 55 -26.56 -0.63 9.04
N LEU A 56 -26.04 0.60 8.90
CA LEU A 56 -26.83 1.81 8.70
C LEU A 56 -27.40 1.90 7.27
N CYS A 57 -26.59 1.59 6.26
CA CYS A 57 -27.05 1.50 4.86
C CYS A 57 -28.18 0.46 4.73
N ASP A 58 -27.98 -0.74 5.29
CA ASP A 58 -28.98 -1.81 5.28
C ASP A 58 -30.30 -1.38 5.93
N LYS A 59 -30.23 -0.67 7.07
CA LYS A 59 -31.43 -0.15 7.76
C LYS A 59 -32.14 0.95 6.99
N ALA A 60 -31.39 1.78 6.26
CA ALA A 60 -31.94 2.85 5.45
C ALA A 60 -32.47 2.37 4.09
N GLY A 61 -32.32 1.08 3.75
CA GLY A 61 -32.65 0.54 2.44
C GLY A 61 -31.72 1.05 1.34
N LEU A 62 -30.51 1.48 1.70
CA LEU A 62 -29.49 1.97 0.77
C LEU A 62 -28.54 0.83 0.43
N GLU A 63 -28.13 0.76 -0.84
CA GLU A 63 -27.06 -0.13 -1.24
C GLU A 63 -25.73 0.31 -0.57
N SER A 64 -24.99 -0.66 -0.04
CA SER A 64 -23.64 -0.40 0.47
C SER A 64 -22.77 0.10 -0.70
N PRO A 65 -22.05 1.22 -0.56
CA PRO A 65 -21.25 1.75 -1.65
C PRO A 65 -20.21 0.72 -2.10
N PRO A 66 -20.11 0.36 -3.39
CA PRO A 66 -19.06 -0.54 -3.85
C PRO A 66 -17.72 0.16 -3.71
N CYS A 67 -16.97 -0.17 -2.66
CA CYS A 67 -15.74 0.54 -2.34
C CYS A 67 -14.66 -0.41 -1.86
N LEU A 68 -13.53 -0.43 -2.57
CA LEU A 68 -12.33 -1.17 -2.16
C LEU A 68 -11.89 -0.80 -0.73
N MET A 69 -12.17 0.43 -0.31
CA MET A 69 -11.82 0.94 1.02
C MET A 69 -12.66 0.32 2.15
N LEU A 70 -13.80 -0.29 1.85
CA LEU A 70 -14.63 -1.04 2.81
C LEU A 70 -14.10 -2.44 3.09
N LEU A 71 -13.14 -2.93 2.31
CA LEU A 71 -12.56 -4.24 2.59
C LEU A 71 -11.67 -4.17 3.86
N PRO A 72 -11.66 -5.22 4.68
CA PRO A 72 -10.64 -5.39 5.70
C PRO A 72 -9.24 -5.25 5.11
N THR A 73 -8.32 -4.66 5.86
CA THR A 73 -6.94 -4.44 5.41
C THR A 73 -6.25 -5.72 4.94
N GLU A 74 -6.54 -6.87 5.54
CA GLU A 74 -5.98 -8.16 5.15
C GLU A 74 -6.40 -8.55 3.72
N LEU A 75 -7.64 -8.24 3.33
CA LEU A 75 -8.10 -8.49 1.96
C LEU A 75 -7.48 -7.50 0.98
N LYS A 76 -7.31 -6.23 1.38
CA LYS A 76 -6.61 -5.24 0.55
C LYS A 76 -5.16 -5.65 0.29
N LEU A 77 -4.46 -6.18 1.30
CA LEU A 77 -3.10 -6.70 1.16
C LEU A 77 -3.04 -7.86 0.18
N LYS A 78 -3.94 -8.85 0.30
CA LYS A 78 -4.01 -9.97 -0.67
C LYS A 78 -4.28 -9.49 -2.10
N ILE A 79 -5.11 -8.46 -2.27
CA ILE A 79 -5.31 -7.85 -3.58
C ILE A 79 -3.99 -7.26 -4.08
N LEU A 80 -3.28 -6.47 -3.26
CA LEU A 80 -1.97 -5.92 -3.65
C LEU A 80 -0.94 -7.03 -3.97
N GLU A 81 -0.87 -8.09 -3.18
CA GLU A 81 -0.03 -9.27 -3.44
C GLU A 81 -0.36 -9.97 -4.76
N SER A 82 -1.61 -9.89 -5.23
CA SER A 82 -2.01 -10.45 -6.53
C SER A 82 -1.67 -9.55 -7.73
N LEU A 83 -1.39 -8.27 -7.50
CA LEU A 83 -1.14 -7.30 -8.57
C LEU A 83 0.32 -7.35 -9.08
N PRO A 84 0.57 -6.97 -10.35
CA PRO A 84 1.90 -6.63 -10.83
C PRO A 84 2.46 -5.42 -10.06
N GLY A 85 3.78 -5.37 -9.86
CA GLY A 85 4.45 -4.32 -9.08
C GLY A 85 4.18 -2.90 -9.59
N VAL A 86 4.01 -2.72 -10.90
CA VAL A 86 3.62 -1.42 -11.49
C VAL A 86 2.24 -0.98 -10.99
N SER A 87 1.28 -1.89 -10.96
CA SER A 87 -0.08 -1.62 -10.48
C SER A 87 -0.08 -1.33 -8.99
N ILE A 88 0.76 -2.00 -8.20
CA ILE A 88 0.96 -1.66 -6.77
C ILE A 88 1.47 -0.22 -6.63
N GLY A 89 2.42 0.19 -7.46
CA GLY A 89 2.92 1.57 -7.47
C GLY A 89 1.81 2.60 -7.77
N ASN A 90 0.93 2.29 -8.72
CA ASN A 90 -0.24 3.13 -9.01
C ASN A 90 -1.20 3.18 -7.82
N MET A 91 -1.49 2.04 -7.20
CA MET A 91 -2.34 1.96 -6.00
C MET A 91 -1.77 2.78 -4.85
N ALA A 92 -0.46 2.79 -4.65
CA ALA A 92 0.18 3.60 -3.61
C ALA A 92 -0.06 5.13 -3.76
N CYS A 93 -0.43 5.57 -4.96
CA CYS A 93 -0.71 6.97 -5.25
C CYS A 93 -2.17 7.37 -4.99
N VAL A 94 -3.10 6.42 -4.80
CA VAL A 94 -4.54 6.73 -4.76
C VAL A 94 -5.01 7.27 -3.40
N CYS A 95 -4.44 6.78 -2.29
CA CYS A 95 -4.75 7.24 -0.94
C CYS A 95 -3.64 6.88 0.06
N THR A 96 -3.71 7.44 1.26
CA THR A 96 -2.71 7.21 2.33
C THR A 96 -2.70 5.77 2.83
N GLU A 97 -3.86 5.11 2.92
CA GLU A 97 -3.95 3.68 3.28
C GLU A 97 -3.19 2.82 2.28
N MET A 98 -3.48 2.96 0.98
CA MET A 98 -2.82 2.16 -0.05
C MET A 98 -1.33 2.48 -0.14
N ARG A 99 -0.93 3.73 0.12
CA ARG A 99 0.49 4.10 0.23
C ARG A 99 1.19 3.36 1.37
N TYR A 100 0.53 3.26 2.52
CA TYR A 100 1.06 2.54 3.68
C TYR A 100 1.17 1.05 3.37
N LEU A 101 0.11 0.42 2.84
CA LEU A 101 0.13 -1.00 2.49
C LEU A 101 1.18 -1.32 1.42
N ALA A 102 1.34 -0.45 0.42
CA ALA A 102 2.37 -0.59 -0.61
C ALA A 102 3.78 -0.21 -0.11
N SER A 103 3.97 0.18 1.15
CA SER A 103 5.30 0.41 1.73
C SER A 103 5.95 -0.85 2.30
N ASP A 104 5.19 -1.95 2.39
CA ASP A 104 5.67 -3.24 2.91
C ASP A 104 6.83 -3.78 2.05
N ASN A 105 7.98 -4.00 2.70
CA ASN A 105 9.19 -4.45 2.04
C ASN A 105 9.07 -5.92 1.58
N ASP A 106 8.32 -6.76 2.29
CA ASP A 106 8.12 -8.16 1.94
C ASP A 106 7.22 -8.30 0.71
N LEU A 107 6.25 -7.39 0.55
CA LEU A 107 5.47 -7.26 -0.69
C LEU A 107 6.40 -7.02 -1.89
N TRP A 108 7.34 -6.07 -1.79
CA TRP A 108 8.28 -5.79 -2.88
C TRP A 108 9.29 -6.92 -3.11
N LYS A 109 9.69 -7.63 -2.05
CA LYS A 109 10.52 -8.83 -2.15
C LYS A 109 9.83 -9.90 -2.99
N GLN A 110 8.55 -10.17 -2.73
CA GLN A 110 7.74 -11.09 -3.52
C GLN A 110 7.71 -10.65 -5.00
N LYS A 111 7.43 -9.37 -5.27
CA LYS A 111 7.38 -8.85 -6.65
C LYS A 111 8.71 -8.95 -7.39
N CYS A 112 9.83 -8.71 -6.70
CA CYS A 112 11.16 -8.92 -7.28
C CYS A 112 11.35 -10.37 -7.72
N LEU A 113 10.98 -11.33 -6.88
CA LEU A 113 11.12 -12.76 -7.16
C LEU A 113 10.19 -13.24 -8.29
N GLU A 114 8.98 -12.68 -8.38
CA GLU A 114 8.00 -13.01 -9.42
C GLU A 114 8.36 -12.43 -10.80
N GLU A 115 8.76 -11.15 -10.85
CA GLU A 115 8.92 -10.42 -12.11
C GLU A 115 10.37 -10.30 -12.60
N GLY A 116 11.34 -10.41 -11.69
CA GLY A 116 12.76 -10.30 -12.01
C GLY A 116 13.45 -11.67 -12.07
N LYS A 117 12.88 -12.59 -12.85
CA LYS A 117 13.37 -13.98 -12.99
C LYS A 117 14.82 -14.06 -13.50
N ASP A 118 15.26 -13.06 -14.26
CA ASP A 118 16.61 -13.00 -14.84
C ASP A 118 17.63 -12.28 -13.92
N CYS A 119 17.18 -11.81 -12.77
CA CYS A 119 18.01 -11.03 -11.87
C CYS A 119 18.49 -11.87 -10.69
N LEU A 120 19.71 -11.58 -10.23
CA LEU A 120 20.37 -12.30 -9.14
C LEU A 120 19.83 -11.92 -7.74
N TRP A 121 18.51 -11.74 -7.61
CA TRP A 121 17.84 -11.36 -6.36
C TRP A 121 18.05 -12.39 -5.24
N LYS A 122 18.13 -13.67 -5.60
CA LYS A 122 18.33 -14.78 -4.66
C LYS A 122 19.69 -14.73 -3.94
N LEU A 123 20.65 -13.96 -4.46
CA LEU A 123 21.96 -13.77 -3.85
C LEU A 123 22.01 -12.58 -2.88
N LEU A 124 20.95 -11.75 -2.85
CA LEU A 124 20.88 -10.62 -1.94
C LEU A 124 20.52 -11.12 -0.53
N THR A 125 21.46 -10.95 0.40
CA THR A 125 21.27 -11.24 1.82
C THR A 125 21.34 -9.95 2.65
N GLY A 126 20.66 -9.94 3.80
CA GLY A 126 20.63 -8.80 4.72
C GLY A 126 19.42 -7.88 4.56
N ASN A 127 19.51 -6.69 5.15
CA ASN A 127 18.44 -5.68 5.13
C ASN A 127 18.41 -4.98 3.76
N VAL A 128 17.72 -5.59 2.81
CA VAL A 128 17.58 -5.09 1.44
C VAL A 128 16.31 -4.26 1.33
N ASP A 129 16.43 -3.04 0.82
CA ASP A 129 15.31 -2.21 0.38
C ASP A 129 14.80 -2.75 -0.97
N TRP A 130 13.86 -3.70 -0.90
CA TRP A 130 13.30 -4.37 -2.07
C TRP A 130 12.47 -3.41 -2.93
N LYS A 131 11.80 -2.44 -2.31
CA LYS A 131 11.06 -1.39 -3.03
C LYS A 131 11.98 -0.62 -3.97
N ARG A 132 13.13 -0.17 -3.47
CA ARG A 132 14.12 0.59 -4.26
C ARG A 132 14.78 -0.27 -5.34
N LYS A 133 15.04 -1.55 -5.06
CA LYS A 133 15.58 -2.50 -6.04
C LYS A 133 14.58 -2.75 -7.17
N PHE A 134 13.32 -3.01 -6.84
CA PHE A 134 12.25 -3.18 -7.82
C PHE A 134 12.10 -1.94 -8.70
N ALA A 135 12.07 -0.75 -8.09
CA ALA A 135 11.95 0.50 -8.83
C ALA A 135 13.11 0.73 -9.81
N SER A 136 14.32 0.32 -9.43
CA SER A 136 15.52 0.43 -10.30
C SER A 136 15.46 -0.57 -11.46
N PHE A 137 15.12 -1.83 -11.17
CA PHE A 137 14.88 -2.86 -12.20
C PHE A 137 13.81 -2.43 -13.20
N TRP A 138 12.68 -1.91 -12.72
CA TRP A 138 11.60 -1.48 -13.60
C TRP A 138 11.99 -0.29 -14.49
N ARG A 139 12.78 0.65 -13.97
CA ARG A 139 13.32 1.78 -14.76
C ARG A 139 14.18 1.28 -15.93
N GLU A 140 15.06 0.31 -15.69
CA GLU A 140 15.92 -0.29 -16.72
C GLU A 140 15.15 -1.12 -17.75
N LYS A 141 14.23 -1.97 -17.28
CA LYS A 141 13.33 -2.77 -18.13
C LYS A 141 12.52 -1.87 -19.05
N ARG A 142 12.00 -0.74 -18.55
CA ARG A 142 11.25 0.22 -19.36
C ARG A 142 12.14 0.89 -20.42
N LEU A 143 13.35 1.34 -20.07
CA LEU A 143 14.28 1.92 -21.05
C LEU A 143 14.58 0.93 -22.18
N SER A 144 14.79 -0.34 -21.84
CA SER A 144 14.96 -1.42 -22.81
C SER A 144 13.71 -1.62 -23.70
N LEU A 145 12.51 -1.58 -23.13
CA LEU A 145 11.26 -1.67 -23.89
C LEU A 145 11.05 -0.47 -24.83
N LEU A 146 11.43 0.73 -24.39
CA LEU A 146 11.37 1.94 -25.21
C LEU A 146 12.40 1.92 -26.34
N ALA A 147 13.63 1.47 -26.08
CA ALA A 147 14.67 1.32 -27.11
C ALA A 147 14.29 0.30 -28.19
N ARG A 148 13.51 -0.74 -27.85
CA ARG A 148 12.96 -1.71 -28.80
C ARG A 148 11.80 -1.17 -29.65
N ARG A 149 11.12 -0.12 -29.19
CA ARG A 149 10.11 0.61 -29.99
C ARG A 149 10.83 1.66 -30.85
N ASN A 150 11.35 1.23 -32.00
CA ASN A 150 11.93 2.01 -33.10
C ASN A 150 12.42 3.45 -32.80
N PRO A 151 13.74 3.73 -32.87
CA PRO A 151 14.31 5.08 -32.69
C PRO A 151 13.96 6.09 -33.81
N SER A 152 13.23 5.68 -34.84
CA SER A 152 12.95 6.47 -36.05
C SER A 152 11.58 7.18 -36.07
N ASN A 153 10.82 7.21 -34.97
CA ASN A 153 9.55 7.95 -34.91
C ASN A 153 9.68 9.21 -34.04
N PRO A 154 9.80 10.42 -34.64
CA PRO A 154 10.10 11.68 -33.94
C PRO A 154 8.91 12.28 -33.15
N ARG A 155 7.86 11.49 -32.89
CA ARG A 155 6.62 11.98 -32.26
C ARG A 155 6.62 11.95 -30.73
N PHE A 156 7.68 11.50 -30.08
CA PHE A 156 7.77 11.53 -28.62
C PHE A 156 8.62 12.73 -28.19
N PRO A 157 8.03 13.74 -27.54
CA PRO A 157 8.77 14.90 -27.05
C PRO A 157 9.82 14.47 -26.01
N PRO A 158 10.85 15.31 -25.76
CA PRO A 158 11.75 15.12 -24.63
C PRO A 158 10.94 14.95 -23.34
N ILE A 159 11.36 14.02 -22.49
CA ILE A 159 10.70 13.70 -21.23
C ILE A 159 10.75 14.94 -20.33
N ILE A 160 9.71 15.77 -20.37
CA ILE A 160 9.40 16.69 -19.28
C ILE A 160 9.00 15.79 -18.12
N ARG A 161 9.85 15.77 -17.08
CA ARG A 161 9.65 14.98 -15.86
C ARG A 161 8.51 15.57 -15.06
N ASP A 162 7.28 15.27 -15.46
CA ASP A 162 6.14 15.60 -14.64
C ASP A 162 6.05 14.58 -13.49
N ARG A 163 6.23 15.07 -12.26
CA ARG A 163 6.10 14.28 -11.03
C ARG A 163 4.68 13.69 -10.89
N GLY A 164 3.73 14.14 -11.72
CA GLY A 164 2.35 13.70 -11.80
C GLY A 164 2.01 12.68 -12.91
N ASP A 165 2.96 12.18 -13.71
CA ASP A 165 2.64 11.29 -14.83
C ASP A 165 2.30 9.84 -14.36
N PRO A 166 1.11 9.28 -14.70
CA PRO A 166 0.71 7.90 -14.34
C PRO A 166 1.63 6.81 -14.87
N ARG A 167 2.49 7.11 -15.85
CA ARG A 167 3.51 6.21 -16.39
C ARG A 167 4.73 6.06 -15.45
N TYR A 168 4.77 6.85 -14.37
CA TYR A 168 5.89 6.94 -13.43
C TYR A 168 5.42 6.86 -11.97
N PRO A 169 4.70 5.79 -11.57
CA PRO A 169 4.20 5.67 -10.20
C PRO A 169 5.34 5.62 -9.17
N PHE A 170 6.50 5.13 -9.56
CA PHE A 170 7.68 5.01 -8.69
C PHE A 170 8.43 6.33 -8.48
N ASP A 171 8.15 7.37 -9.26
CA ASP A 171 8.74 8.70 -9.05
C ASP A 171 7.94 9.52 -8.01
N ARG A 172 6.76 9.03 -7.60
CA ARG A 172 5.92 9.56 -6.52
C ARG A 172 6.09 8.83 -5.18
N LEU A 173 6.92 7.78 -5.15
CA LEU A 173 7.06 6.82 -4.04
C LEU A 173 8.39 6.94 -3.32
#